data_AF-A0AAV0B0N1-F1
#
_entry.id   AF-A0AAV0B0N1-F1
#
_cell.length_a   1.000
_cell.length_b   1.000
_cell.length_c   1.000
_cell.angle_alpha   90.00
_cell.angle_beta   90.00
_cell.angle_gamma   90.00
#
_symmetry.space_group_name_H-M   'P 1'
#
loop_
_entity.id
_entity.type
_entity.pdbx_description
1 polymer ?
#
loop_
_entity_poly.entity_id
_entity_poly.type
_entity_poly.pdbx_seq_one_letter_code
_entity_poly.pdbx_strand_id
1 'polypeptide(L)' 'FLSRVKKSNPPDYYNIIKHPMDLGTVLKKVKSGACKTKAAFPEDLKLIWANCLVYNSPIVFQKK' A
#
# COMPACT_ATOMS: atom_id res chain seq x y z
N PHE A 1 3.22 6.52 2.15
CA PHE A 1 2.48 5.89 3.27
C PHE A 1 1.15 6.59 3.55
N LEU A 2 1.15 7.91 3.78
CA LEU A 2 -0.07 8.67 4.07
C LEU A 2 -1.00 8.79 2.86
N SER A 3 -0.43 9.05 1.69
CA SER A 3 -1.14 9.15 0.42
C SER A 3 -0.68 8.09 -0.56
N ARG A 4 -1.56 7.79 -1.53
CA ARG A 4 -1.28 6.86 -2.62
C ARG A 4 -0.13 7.37 -3.49
N VAL A 5 0.75 6.47 -3.90
CA VAL A 5 1.84 6.76 -4.85
C VAL A 5 1.24 7.15 -6.20
N LYS A 6 1.74 8.22 -6.83
CA LYS A 6 1.27 8.65 -8.15
C LYS A 6 1.67 7.63 -9.20
N LYS A 7 0.81 7.35 -10.19
CA LYS A 7 1.15 6.42 -11.29
C LYS A 7 2.35 6.91 -12.11
N SER A 8 2.57 8.22 -12.18
CA SER A 8 3.67 8.82 -12.92
C SER A 8 5.02 8.77 -12.21
N ASN A 9 5.05 8.54 -10.89
CA ASN A 9 6.30 8.53 -10.15
C ASN A 9 6.18 7.74 -8.83
N PRO A 10 7.07 6.77 -8.58
CA PRO A 10 8.04 6.22 -9.53
C PRO A 10 7.35 5.32 -10.58
N PRO A 11 7.82 5.32 -11.84
CA PRO A 11 7.11 4.72 -12.97
C PRO A 11 6.94 3.20 -12.87
N ASP A 12 7.76 2.54 -12.06
CA ASP A 12 7.78 1.09 -11.83
C ASP A 12 6.94 0.65 -10.63
N TYR A 13 6.45 1.57 -9.78
CA TYR A 13 5.77 1.22 -8.54
C TYR A 13 4.58 0.30 -8.75
N TYR A 14 3.75 0.61 -9.74
CA TYR A 14 2.55 -0.17 -10.06
C TYR A 14 2.86 -1.45 -10.86
N ASN A 15 4.07 -1.56 -11.42
CA ASN A 15 4.53 -2.80 -12.04
C ASN A 15 4.95 -3.81 -10.96
N ILE A 16 5.54 -3.34 -9.87
CA ILE A 16 6.01 -4.17 -8.75
C ILE A 16 4.87 -4.43 -7.75
N ILE A 17 4.17 -3.39 -7.32
CA ILE A 17 3.11 -3.46 -6.30
C ILE A 17 1.74 -3.62 -6.94
N LYS A 18 1.17 -4.82 -6.81
CA LYS A 18 -0.11 -5.21 -7.43
C LYS A 18 -1.34 -4.70 -6.67
N HIS A 19 -1.23 -4.55 -5.35
CA HIS A 19 -2.32 -4.08 -4.50
C HIS A 19 -1.90 -2.86 -3.67
N PRO A 20 -1.80 -1.66 -4.27
CA PRO A 20 -1.38 -0.47 -3.55
C PRO A 20 -2.40 -0.06 -2.48
N MET A 21 -1.89 0.22 -1.28
CA MET A 21 -2.65 0.70 -0.14
C MET A 21 -1.92 1.86 0.55
N ASP A 22 -2.67 2.76 1.19
CA ASP A 22 -2.17 3.92 1.91
C ASP A 22 -3.11 4.29 3.07
N LEU A 23 -2.60 5.01 4.07
CA LEU A 23 -3.36 5.32 5.29
C LEU A 23 -4.58 6.21 5.02
N GLY A 24 -4.52 7.09 4.02
CA GLY A 24 -5.67 7.89 3.57
C GLY A 24 -6.80 7.02 3.03
N THR A 25 -6.47 5.98 2.25
CA THR A 25 -7.45 4.99 1.78
C THR A 25 -8.02 4.16 2.93
N VAL A 26 -7.19 3.71 3.88
CA VAL A 26 -7.67 2.99 5.08
C VAL A 26 -8.65 3.85 5.89
N LEU A 27 -8.30 5.12 6.13
CA LEU A 27 -9.17 6.06 6.85
C LEU A 27 -10.52 6.24 6.14
N LYS A 28 -10.52 6.33 4.80
CA LYS A 28 -11.76 6.38 4.01
C LYS A 28 -12.59 5.12 4.18
N LYS A 29 -11.98 3.93 4.14
CA LYS A 29 -12.67 2.64 4.34
C LYS A 29 -13.31 2.52 5.72
N VAL A 30 -12.61 3.00 6.76
CA VAL A 30 -13.16 3.03 8.13
C VAL A 30 -14.34 3.98 8.21
N LYS A 31 -14.19 5.23 7.71
CA LYS A 31 -15.25 6.24 7.75
C LYS A 31 -16.49 5.86 6.92
N SER A 32 -16.32 5.12 5.83
CA SER A 32 -17.42 4.67 4.98
C SER A 32 -18.07 3.35 5.42
N GLY A 33 -17.55 2.71 6.49
CA GLY A 33 -18.02 1.39 6.91
C GLY A 33 -17.62 0.25 5.97
N ALA A 34 -16.68 0.47 5.04
CA ALA A 34 -16.20 -0.56 4.12
C ALA A 34 -15.33 -1.62 4.83
N CYS A 35 -14.84 -1.35 6.03
CA CYS A 35 -14.22 -2.35 6.91
C CYS A 35 -15.30 -3.22 7.59
N LYS A 36 -15.85 -4.19 6.84
CA LYS A 36 -16.97 -5.04 7.29
C LYS A 36 -16.63 -5.99 8.44
N THR A 37 -15.35 -6.30 8.63
CA THR A 37 -14.88 -7.23 9.66
C THR A 37 -13.83 -6.55 10.54
N LYS A 38 -13.69 -7.02 11.79
CA LYS A 38 -12.62 -6.57 12.70
C LYS A 38 -11.22 -6.79 12.11
N ALA A 39 -11.06 -7.78 11.23
CA ALA A 39 -9.80 -8.10 10.57
C ALA A 39 -9.46 -7.17 9.40
N ALA A 40 -10.45 -6.54 8.75
CA ALA A 40 -10.23 -5.76 7.54
C ALA A 40 -9.27 -4.56 7.74
N PHE A 41 -9.36 -3.88 8.89
CA PHE A 41 -8.46 -2.77 9.23
C PHE A 41 -7.00 -3.22 9.42
N PRO A 42 -6.68 -4.18 10.31
CA PRO A 42 -5.30 -4.63 10.48
C PRO A 42 -4.73 -5.31 9.22
N GLU A 43 -5.55 -5.92 8.38
CA GLU A 43 -5.11 -6.45 7.07
C GLU A 43 -4.64 -5.35 6.12
N ASP A 44 -5.36 -4.23 6.01
CA ASP A 44 -4.90 -3.11 5.20
C ASP A 44 -3.59 -2.50 5.74
N LEU A 45 -3.41 -2.44 7.05
CA LEU A 45 -2.15 -1.98 7.66
C LEU A 45 -0.99 -2.91 7.34
N LYS A 46 -1.21 -4.23 7.46
CA LYS A 46 -0.22 -5.24 7.06
C LYS A 46 0.12 -5.13 5.58
N LEU A 47 -0.86 -4.83 4.72
CA LEU A 47 -0.63 -4.64 3.29
C LEU A 47 0.22 -3.41 2.99
N ILE A 48 0.01 -2.29 3.70
CA ILE A 48 0.88 -1.10 3.58
C ILE A 48 2.32 -1.51 3.92
N TRP A 49 2.53 -2.18 5.05
CA TRP A 49 3.86 -2.63 5.48
C TRP A 49 4.51 -3.58 4.47
N ALA A 50 3.77 -4.60 4.02
CA ALA A 50 4.25 -5.59 3.07
C ALA A 50 4.65 -4.95 1.72
N ASN A 51 3.82 -4.04 1.20
CA ASN A 51 4.15 -3.30 -0.02
C ASN A 51 5.43 -2.48 0.13
N CYS A 52 5.62 -1.87 1.29
CA CYS A 52 6.84 -1.12 1.57
C CYS A 52 8.06 -2.02 1.65
N LEU A 53 7.99 -3.18 2.31
CA LEU A 53 9.09 -4.14 2.31
C LEU A 53 9.41 -4.64 0.90
N VAL A 54 8.41 -4.95 0.08
CA VAL A 54 8.62 -5.44 -1.28
C VAL A 54 9.28 -4.38 -2.15
N TYR A 55 8.70 -3.18 -2.22
CA TYR A 55 9.19 -2.12 -3.11
C TYR A 55 10.55 -1.57 -2.66
N ASN A 56 10.78 -1.55 -1.34
CA ASN A 56 11.99 -1.00 -0.73
C ASN A 56 12.99 -2.10 -0.30
N SER A 57 12.82 -3.35 -0.75
CA SER A 57 13.76 -4.43 -0.44
C SER A 57 15.10 -4.20 -1.17
N PRO A 58 16.25 -4.54 -0.57
CA PRO A 58 17.55 -4.50 -1.24
C PRO A 58 17.56 -5.23 -2.58
N ILE A 59 16.80 -6.33 -2.71
CA ILE A 59 16.70 -7.11 -3.96
C ILE A 59 16.09 -6.28 -5.10
N VAL A 60 15.13 -5.40 -4.79
CA VAL A 60 14.47 -4.52 -5.76
C VAL A 60 15.25 -3.22 -5.93
N PHE A 61 15.83 -2.66 -4.86
CA PHE A 61 16.63 -1.44 -4.93
C PHE A 61 17.94 -1.59 -5.70
N GLN A 62 18.62 -2.74 -5.61
CA GLN A 62 19.86 -2.98 -6.36
C GLN A 62 19.61 -3.20 -7.87
N LYS A 63 18.35 -3.27 -8.30
CA LYS A 63 17.93 -3.39 -9.71
C LYS A 63 17.39 -2.08 -10.31
N LYS A 64 17.37 -1.00 -9.54
CA LYS A 64 17.03 0.36 -9.99
C LYS A 64 18.29 1.16 -10.22
#